data_AF-K1STF1-F1
#
_entry.id   AF-K1STF1-F1
#
_cell.length_a   1.000
_cell.length_b   1.000
_cell.length_c   1.000
_cell.angle_alpha   90.00
_cell.angle_beta   90.00
_cell.angle_gamma   90.00
#
_symmetry.space_group_name_H-M   'P 1'
#
loop_
_entity.id
_entity.type
_entity.pdbx_description
1 polymer ?
#
loop_
_entity_poly.entity_id
_entity_poly.type
_entity_poly.pdbx_seq_one_letter_code
_entity_poly.pdbx_strand_id
1 'polypeptide(L)'
;MIIDGVSCPFTTERNVLEVARNNGIDIPSLCYCENLSIYGGCRLCLVENDRGKMDAACSMQPRDGMVVSTHTKQVLDSRRTTLQLLM
;
A
#
# COMPACT_ATOMS: atom_id res chain seq x y z
N MET A 1 -5.06 -12.28 0.31
CA MET A 1 -4.90 -11.30 1.41
C MET A 1 -6.15 -10.45 1.50
N ILE A 2 -6.38 -9.71 2.58
CA ILE A 2 -7.57 -8.88 2.77
C ILE A 2 -7.15 -7.41 2.77
N ILE A 3 -7.74 -6.60 1.89
CA ILE A 3 -7.47 -5.17 1.76
C ILE A 3 -8.80 -4.43 1.93
N ASP A 4 -8.92 -3.56 2.94
CA ASP A 4 -10.17 -2.83 3.25
C ASP A 4 -11.41 -3.75 3.37
N GLY A 5 -11.22 -4.97 3.91
CA GLY A 5 -12.28 -5.98 4.04
C GLY A 5 -12.59 -6.77 2.76
N VAL A 6 -11.94 -6.45 1.64
CA VAL A 6 -12.08 -7.17 0.37
C VAL A 6 -11.04 -8.28 0.28
N SER A 7 -11.50 -9.50 0.00
CA SER A 7 -10.61 -10.63 -0.26
C SER A 7 -9.95 -10.46 -1.62
N CYS A 8 -8.64 -10.21 -1.60
CA CYS A 8 -7.79 -10.00 -2.76
C CYS A 8 -6.93 -11.26 -2.97
N PRO A 9 -7.32 -12.19 -3.87
CA PRO A 9 -6.45 -13.27 -4.30
C PRO A 9 -5.22 -12.70 -5.01
N PHE A 10 -4.10 -13.36 -4.80
CA PHE A 10 -2.81 -13.02 -5.42
C PHE A 10 -2.04 -14.32 -5.65
N THR A 11 -1.19 -14.35 -6.67
CA THR A 11 -0.41 -15.52 -7.09
C THR A 11 1.08 -15.23 -7.10
N THR A 12 1.52 -14.21 -7.83
CA THR A 12 2.94 -13.93 -8.10
C THR A 12 3.26 -12.44 -8.10
N GLU A 13 2.36 -11.63 -7.56
CA GLU A 13 2.56 -10.20 -7.36
C GLU A 13 3.75 -9.96 -6.43
N ARG A 14 4.54 -8.94 -6.78
CA ARG A 14 5.79 -8.64 -6.08
C ARG A 14 5.56 -7.96 -4.74
N ASN A 15 4.49 -7.19 -4.64
CA ASN A 15 4.18 -6.40 -3.45
C ASN A 15 2.67 -6.19 -3.28
N VAL A 16 2.28 -5.71 -2.10
CA VAL A 16 0.87 -5.42 -1.75
C VAL A 16 0.25 -4.36 -2.67
N LEU A 17 1.05 -3.42 -3.18
CA LEU A 17 0.57 -2.39 -4.11
C LEU A 17 0.10 -2.99 -5.44
N GLU A 18 0.82 -3.97 -6.01
CA GLU A 18 0.37 -4.69 -7.22
C GLU A 18 -0.89 -5.52 -6.94
N VAL A 19 -0.95 -6.19 -5.79
CA VAL A 19 -2.15 -6.95 -5.39
C VAL A 19 -3.38 -6.05 -5.31
N ALA A 20 -3.24 -4.88 -4.69
CA ALA A 20 -4.33 -3.91 -4.60
C ALA A 20 -4.80 -3.46 -5.99
N ARG A 21 -3.88 -3.09 -6.87
CA ARG A 21 -4.20 -2.65 -8.25
C ARG A 21 -4.88 -3.72 -9.08
N ASN A 22 -4.38 -4.96 -9.02
CA ASN A 22 -4.97 -6.10 -9.74
C ASN A 22 -6.41 -6.39 -9.27
N ASN A 23 -6.73 -6.05 -8.03
CA ASN A 23 -8.06 -6.22 -7.45
C ASN A 23 -8.92 -4.94 -7.49
N GLY A 24 -8.50 -3.92 -8.25
CA GLY A 24 -9.26 -2.68 -8.45
C GLY A 24 -9.24 -1.71 -7.25
N ILE A 25 -8.31 -1.89 -6.32
CA ILE A 25 -8.11 -1.00 -5.17
C ILE A 25 -7.00 0.00 -5.52
N ASP A 26 -7.36 1.27 -5.61
CA ASP A 26 -6.40 2.32 -5.93
C ASP A 26 -5.63 2.76 -4.68
N ILE A 27 -4.31 2.53 -4.70
CA ILE A 27 -3.39 3.01 -3.68
C ILE A 27 -2.43 4.00 -4.37
N PRO A 28 -2.42 5.28 -3.94
CA PRO A 28 -1.63 6.30 -4.59
C PRO A 28 -0.13 6.02 -4.44
N SER A 29 0.63 6.21 -5.52
CA SER A 29 2.09 6.09 -5.51
C SER A 29 2.69 7.04 -6.55
N LEU A 30 3.78 7.73 -6.20
CA LEU A 30 4.52 8.56 -7.14
C LEU A 30 5.80 7.89 -7.64
N CYS A 31 6.53 7.22 -6.75
CA CYS A 31 7.85 6.66 -7.08
C CYS A 31 7.82 5.17 -7.48
N TYR A 32 6.64 4.57 -7.61
CA TYR A 32 6.52 3.15 -7.92
C TYR A 32 6.20 2.96 -9.40
N CYS A 33 7.08 2.21 -10.08
CA CYS A 33 6.92 1.80 -11.47
C CYS A 33 7.14 0.30 -11.58
N GLU A 34 6.25 -0.39 -12.28
CA GLU A 34 6.23 -1.86 -12.39
C GLU A 34 7.53 -2.41 -13.01
N ASN A 35 8.19 -1.67 -13.90
CA ASN A 35 9.40 -2.14 -14.59
C ASN A 35 10.71 -1.72 -13.89
N LEU A 36 10.63 -1.11 -12.70
CA LEU A 36 11.78 -0.59 -11.97
C LEU A 36 11.91 -1.27 -10.60
N SER A 37 13.07 -1.09 -9.97
CA SER A 37 13.29 -1.53 -8.60
C SER A 37 12.41 -0.74 -7.62
N ILE A 38 12.05 -1.39 -6.51
CA ILE A 38 11.23 -0.77 -5.47
C ILE A 38 12.06 0.29 -4.74
N TYR A 39 11.67 1.56 -4.88
CA TYR A 39 12.33 2.67 -4.19
C TYR A 39 11.76 2.95 -2.80
N GLY A 40 10.43 3.02 -2.66
CA GLY A 40 9.75 3.24 -1.37
C GLY A 40 9.89 4.65 -0.76
N GLY A 41 10.53 5.60 -1.45
CA GLY A 41 10.80 6.94 -0.90
C GLY A 41 9.59 7.89 -0.86
N CYS A 42 8.62 7.78 -1.77
CA CYS A 42 7.51 8.75 -1.81
C CYS A 42 6.48 8.61 -0.67
N ARG A 43 6.46 7.48 0.05
CA ARG A 43 5.55 7.19 1.17
C ARG A 43 4.04 7.45 0.94
N LEU A 44 3.57 7.61 -0.28
CA LEU A 44 2.13 7.75 -0.55
C LEU A 44 1.38 6.42 -0.50
N CYS A 45 2.05 5.32 -0.81
CA CYS A 45 1.48 3.98 -0.78
C CYS A 45 1.41 3.37 0.63
N LEU A 46 1.40 4.19 1.68
CA LEU A 46 1.27 3.71 3.04
C LEU A 46 -0.06 2.99 3.24
N VAL A 47 0.00 1.89 3.98
CA VAL A 47 -1.13 1.08 4.44
C VAL A 47 -0.92 0.73 5.90
N GLU A 48 -2.01 0.55 6.63
CA GLU A 48 -2.00 0.17 8.03
C GLU A 48 -2.34 -1.32 8.16
N ASN A 49 -1.57 -2.07 8.94
CA ASN A 49 -1.88 -3.46 9.24
C ASN A 49 -2.79 -3.59 10.47
N ASP A 50 -3.29 -4.80 10.73
CA ASP A 50 -4.14 -5.12 11.89
C ASP A 50 -3.54 -4.73 13.26
N ARG A 51 -2.22 -4.56 13.34
CA ARG A 51 -1.51 -4.14 14.57
C ARG A 51 -1.33 -2.62 14.68
N GLY A 52 -1.94 -1.84 13.79
CA GLY A 52 -1.81 -0.38 13.75
C GLY A 52 -0.44 0.12 13.29
N LYS A 53 0.37 -0.75 12.67
CA LYS A 53 1.67 -0.36 12.11
C LYS A 53 1.50 0.03 10.65
N MET A 54 2.03 1.20 10.30
CA MET A 54 2.08 1.68 8.92
C MET A 54 3.30 1.14 8.19
N ASP A 55 3.08 0.53 7.04
CA ASP A 55 4.12 0.04 6.16
C ASP A 55 3.84 0.50 4.71
N ALA A 56 4.89 0.62 3.89
CA ALA A 56 4.73 1.00 2.49
C ALA A 56 4.32 -0.21 1.64
N ALA A 57 3.15 -0.13 1.00
CA ALA A 57 2.60 -1.22 0.20
C ALA A 57 3.51 -1.64 -0.97
N CYS A 58 4.27 -0.71 -1.55
CA CYS A 58 5.18 -1.01 -2.66
C CYS A 58 6.38 -1.90 -2.27
N SER A 59 6.77 -1.93 -0.99
CA SER A 59 7.87 -2.74 -0.47
C SER A 59 7.42 -3.93 0.35
N MET A 60 6.14 -3.98 0.69
CA MET A 60 5.57 -5.04 1.51
C MET A 60 5.28 -6.26 0.64
N GLN A 61 5.81 -7.41 1.03
CA GLN A 61 5.52 -8.67 0.34
C GLN A 61 4.12 -9.19 0.74
N PRO A 62 3.25 -9.54 -0.23
CA PRO A 62 1.91 -10.04 0.09
C PRO A 62 2.02 -11.42 0.74
N ARG A 63 1.20 -11.65 1.77
CA ARG A 63 1.13 -12.93 2.48
C ARG A 63 -0.31 -13.35 2.69
N ASP A 64 -0.52 -14.66 2.74
CA ASP A 64 -1.83 -15.19 3.03
C ASP A 64 -2.26 -14.86 4.47
N GLY A 65 -3.55 -14.59 4.66
CA GLY A 65 -4.10 -14.11 5.93
C GLY A 65 -3.70 -12.68 6.35
N MET A 66 -2.92 -11.96 5.55
CA MET A 66 -2.58 -10.56 5.84
C MET A 66 -3.81 -9.66 5.66
N VAL A 67 -4.07 -8.81 6.66
CA VAL A 67 -5.12 -7.78 6.63
C VAL A 67 -4.47 -6.40 6.64
N VAL A 68 -4.81 -5.58 5.65
CA VAL A 68 -4.35 -4.20 5.55
C VAL A 68 -5.53 -3.26 5.27
N SER A 69 -5.44 -2.05 5.81
CA SER A 69 -6.41 -0.98 5.63
C SER A 69 -5.72 0.21 4.96
N THR A 70 -6.35 0.78 3.95
CA THR A 70 -5.78 1.86 3.12
C THR A 70 -6.45 3.22 3.38
N HIS A 71 -7.56 3.24 4.11
CA HIS A 71 -8.40 4.42 4.37
C HIS A 71 -8.53 4.79 5.86
N THR A 72 -7.62 4.33 6.71
CA THR A 72 -7.64 4.73 8.12
C THR A 72 -7.26 6.20 8.28
N LYS A 73 -7.69 6.81 9.40
CA LYS A 73 -7.33 8.19 9.73
C LYS A 73 -5.81 8.40 9.70
N GLN A 74 -5.05 7.45 10.24
CA GLN A 74 -3.60 7.54 10.34
C GLN A 74 -2.93 7.51 8.95
N VAL A 75 -3.41 6.66 8.04
CA VAL A 75 -2.92 6.61 6.65
C VAL A 75 -3.24 7.91 5.90
N LEU A 76 -4.47 8.41 6.01
CA LEU A 76 -4.90 9.63 5.35
C LEU A 76 -4.14 10.87 5.85
N ASP A 77 -3.97 11.00 7.17
CA ASP A 77 -3.20 12.07 7.78
C ASP A 77 -1.73 12.02 7.32
N SER A 78 -1.12 10.82 7.32
CA SER A 78 0.27 10.63 6.86
C SER A 78 0.46 10.99 5.38
N ARG A 79 -0.48 10.59 4.51
CA ARG A 79 -0.48 10.96 3.09
C ARG A 79 -0.61 12.47 2.92
N ARG A 80 -1.48 13.13 3.68
CA ARG A 80 -1.66 14.58 3.64
C ARG A 80 -0.39 15.31 4.06
N THR A 81 0.25 14.90 5.15
CA THR A 81 1.52 15.47 5.60
C THR A 81 2.62 15.27 4.55
N THR A 82 2.70 14.08 3.94
CA THR A 82 3.68 13.79 2.89
C THR A 82 3.49 14.72 1.68
N LEU A 83 2.25 14.94 1.25
CA LEU A 83 1.96 15.88 0.16
C LEU A 83 2.30 17.32 0.53
N GLN A 84 2.02 17.73 1.78
CA GLN A 84 2.37 19.09 2.26
C GLN A 84 3.88 19.35 2.28
N LEU A 85 4.70 18.33 2.53
CA LEU A 85 6.16 18.45 2.54
C LEU A 85 6.78 18.48 1.14
N LEU A 86 6.03 18.08 0.11
CA LEU A 86 6.47 18.10 -1.28
C LEU A 86 6.18 19.46 -1.97
N MET A 87 5.48 20.37 -1.29
CA MET A 87 5.05 21.67 -1.80
C MET A 87 5.81 22.83 -1.15
#